data_AF-A0A8K0VGV6-F1
#
_entry.id   AF-A0A8K0VGV6-F1
#
_cell.length_a   1.000
_cell.length_b   1.000
_cell.length_c   1.000
_cell.angle_alpha   90.00
_cell.angle_beta   90.00
_cell.angle_gamma   90.00
#
_symmetry.space_group_name_H-M   'P 1'
#
loop_
_entity.id
_entity.type
_entity.pdbx_description
1 polymer ?
#
loop_
_entity_poly.entity_id
_entity_poly.type
_entity_poly.pdbx_seq_one_letter_code
_entity_poly.pdbx_strand_id
1 'polypeptide(L)' 'MSTTGITTWAVDLAEVGPIYPFQGTEGLLWIVGLLVWFGWHVWSIRWEKEYQRDKIARYGDHETLRRSLDIH' A
#
# COMPACT_ATOMS: atom_id res chain seq x y z
N MET A 1 -2.53 -31.11 -21.51
CA MET A 1 -1.92 -31.72 -20.31
C MET A 1 -2.18 -30.80 -19.13
N SER A 2 -2.59 -31.35 -17.98
CA SER A 2 -2.79 -30.59 -16.74
C SER A 2 -1.42 -30.14 -16.21
N THR A 3 -1.26 -28.84 -15.94
CA THR A 3 0.00 -28.25 -15.43
C THR A 3 0.19 -28.46 -13.93
N THR A 4 -0.84 -28.92 -13.23
CA THR A 4 -0.88 -29.05 -11.77
C THR A 4 -0.81 -30.51 -11.29
N GLY A 5 -0.67 -31.48 -12.19
CA GLY A 5 -0.62 -32.91 -11.85
C GLY A 5 -1.95 -33.52 -11.39
N ILE A 6 -3.02 -32.72 -11.27
CA ILE A 6 -4.36 -33.19 -10.90
C ILE A 6 -5.02 -33.86 -12.12
N THR A 7 -5.39 -35.13 -11.97
CA THR A 7 -6.00 -35.97 -13.02
C THR A 7 -7.48 -36.29 -12.77
N THR A 8 -7.99 -36.06 -11.56
CA THR A 8 -9.39 -36.28 -11.16
C THR A 8 -9.79 -35.32 -10.04
N TRP A 9 -11.08 -34.96 -9.97
CA TRP A 9 -11.64 -34.05 -8.95
C TRP A 9 -11.99 -34.74 -7.62
N ALA A 10 -11.93 -36.07 -7.59
CA ALA A 10 -12.13 -36.87 -6.38
C ALA A 10 -10.79 -37.13 -5.65
N VAL A 11 -9.95 -36.09 -5.55
CA VAL A 11 -8.64 -36.13 -4.87
C VAL A 11 -8.74 -35.42 -3.54
N ASP A 12 -8.05 -35.96 -2.53
CA ASP A 12 -7.90 -35.29 -1.23
C ASP A 12 -7.01 -34.05 -1.40
N LEU A 13 -7.56 -32.89 -1.04
CA LEU A 13 -6.85 -31.61 -1.11
C LEU A 13 -5.62 -31.56 -0.21
N ALA A 14 -5.54 -32.42 0.81
CA ALA A 14 -4.34 -32.56 1.64
C ALA A 14 -3.16 -33.21 0.91
N GLU A 15 -3.44 -34.03 -0.10
CA GLU A 15 -2.42 -34.73 -0.91
C GLU A 15 -2.01 -33.94 -2.16
N VAL A 16 -2.78 -32.90 -2.49
CA VAL A 16 -2.43 -31.97 -3.57
C VAL A 16 -1.27 -31.11 -3.10
N GLY A 17 -0.14 -31.23 -3.80
CA GLY A 17 1.03 -30.39 -3.58
C GLY A 17 0.74 -28.89 -3.78
N PRO A 18 1.76 -28.04 -3.73
CA PRO A 18 1.57 -26.58 -3.76
C PRO A 18 0.72 -26.12 -4.94
N ILE A 19 -0.44 -25.54 -4.68
CA ILE A 19 -1.41 -25.17 -5.74
C ILE A 19 -1.25 -23.72 -6.19
N TYR A 20 -0.51 -22.90 -5.42
CA TYR A 20 -0.12 -21.54 -5.79
C TYR A 20 1.31 -21.21 -5.29
N PRO A 21 1.97 -20.21 -5.89
CA PRO A 21 3.30 -19.78 -5.48
C PRO A 21 3.33 -19.30 -4.02
N PHE A 22 4.44 -19.54 -3.33
CA PHE A 22 4.67 -19.08 -1.96
C PHE A 22 3.76 -19.71 -0.88
N GLN A 23 3.10 -20.83 -1.19
CA GLN A 23 2.35 -21.62 -0.21
C GLN A 23 3.24 -21.99 0.99
N GLY A 24 2.73 -21.79 2.20
CA GLY A 24 3.46 -21.97 3.47
C GLY A 24 4.24 -20.74 3.94
N THR A 25 4.34 -19.68 3.13
CA THR A 25 5.00 -18.41 3.52
C THR A 25 4.00 -17.29 3.82
N GLU A 26 2.71 -17.60 3.91
CA GLU A 26 1.62 -16.63 4.09
C GLU A 26 1.84 -15.78 5.33
N GLY A 27 2.24 -16.40 6.45
CA GLY A 27 2.51 -15.68 7.69
C GLY A 27 3.68 -14.70 7.56
N LEU A 28 4.74 -15.09 6.85
CA LEU A 28 5.89 -14.22 6.59
C LEU A 28 5.49 -13.05 5.69
N LEU A 29 4.81 -13.33 4.58
CA LEU A 29 4.34 -12.32 3.63
C LEU A 29 3.36 -11.35 4.28
N TRP A 30 2.51 -11.84 5.18
CA TRP A 30 1.60 -11.00 5.96
C TRP A 30 2.36 -10.04 6.89
N ILE A 31 3.38 -10.52 7.61
CA ILE A 31 4.23 -9.67 8.46
C ILE A 31 4.95 -8.62 7.61
N VAL A 32 5.54 -9.01 6.48
CA VAL A 32 6.22 -8.08 5.57
C VAL A 32 5.25 -7.03 5.04
N GLY A 33 4.06 -7.45 4.62
CA GLY A 33 3.00 -6.54 4.17
C GLY A 33 2.61 -5.54 5.25
N LEU A 34 2.45 -5.98 6.49
CA LEU A 34 2.17 -5.09 7.63
C LEU A 34 3.29 -4.09 7.89
N LEU A 35 4.55 -4.53 7.89
CA LEU A 35 5.70 -3.64 8.12
C LEU A 35 5.80 -2.58 7.03
N VAL A 36 5.63 -2.96 5.77
CA VAL A 36 5.61 -2.03 4.64
C VAL A 36 4.44 -1.07 4.75
N TRP A 37 3.25 -1.55 5.12
CA TRP A 37 2.05 -0.73 5.26
C TRP A 37 2.19 0.32 6.35
N PHE A 38 2.66 -0.06 7.54
CA PHE A 38 2.90 0.90 8.62
C PHE A 38 4.03 1.87 8.27
N GLY A 39 5.13 1.39 7.68
CA GLY A 39 6.23 2.24 7.22
C GLY A 39 5.75 3.29 6.21
N TRP A 40 4.90 2.88 5.26
CA TRP A 40 4.29 3.78 4.28
C TRP A 40 3.44 4.87 4.93
N HIS A 41 2.55 4.52 5.88
CA HIS A 41 1.73 5.51 6.58
C HIS A 41 2.56 6.53 7.35
N VAL A 42 3.62 6.08 8.03
CA VAL A 42 4.54 6.97 8.75
C VAL A 42 5.23 7.94 7.79
N TRP A 43 5.69 7.46 6.64
CA TRP A 43 6.25 8.32 5.60
C TRP A 43 5.20 9.33 5.12
N SER A 44 4.03 8.85 4.69
CA SER A 44 2.96 9.66 4.11
C SER A 44 2.58 10.83 5.01
N ILE A 45 2.41 10.58 6.32
CA ILE A 45 2.11 11.62 7.31
C ILE A 45 3.24 12.64 7.42
N ARG A 46 4.51 12.20 7.43
CA ARG A 46 5.66 13.11 7.52
C ARG A 46 5.76 13.99 6.28
N TRP A 47 5.60 13.40 5.11
CA TRP A 47 5.62 14.10 3.83
C TRP A 47 4.49 15.12 3.74
N GLU A 48 3.27 14.73 4.11
CA GLU A 48 2.13 15.64 4.08
C GLU A 48 2.31 16.81 5.04
N LYS A 49 2.81 16.57 6.26
CA LYS A 49 3.12 17.66 7.21
C LYS A 49 4.12 18.66 6.64
N GLU A 50 5.15 18.19 5.95
CA GLU A 50 6.14 19.05 5.32
C GLU A 50 5.55 19.85 4.17
N TYR A 51 4.77 19.19 3.31
CA TYR A 51 4.08 19.83 2.19
C TYR A 51 3.11 20.92 2.66
N GLN A 52 2.29 20.63 3.68
CA GLN A 52 1.35 21.62 4.23
C GLN A 52 2.09 22.79 4.91
N ARG A 53 3.21 22.53 5.58
CA ARG A 53 4.04 23.60 6.18
C ARG A 53 4.56 24.57 5.12
N ASP A 54 5.08 24.07 4.00
CA ASP A 54 5.54 24.93 2.89
C ASP A 54 4.38 25.73 2.28
N LYS A 55 3.21 25.11 2.11
CA LYS A 55 2.00 25.82 1.64
C LYS A 55 1.57 26.93 2.59
N ILE A 56 1.53 26.68 3.89
CA ILE A 56 1.19 27.69 4.90
C ILE A 56 2.23 28.82 4.89
N ALA A 57 3.52 28.50 4.72
CA ALA A 57 4.55 29.53 4.64
C ALA A 57 4.37 30.44 3.41
N ARG A 58 3.92 29.89 2.27
CA ARG A 58 3.74 30.65 1.02
C ARG A 58 2.40 31.38 0.91
N TYR A 59 1.34 30.80 1.48
CA TYR A 59 -0.04 31.21 1.26
C TYR A 59 -0.84 31.37 2.56
N GLY A 60 -0.22 31.29 3.73
CA GLY A 60 -0.93 31.33 5.02
C GLY A 60 -1.33 32.73 5.50
N ASP A 61 -0.80 33.77 4.87
CA ASP A 61 -1.15 35.15 5.18
C ASP A 61 -2.43 35.58 4.44
N HIS A 62 -3.42 36.07 5.20
CA HIS A 62 -4.74 36.45 4.71
C HIS A 62 -4.69 37.55 3.64
N GLU A 63 -3.68 38.41 3.70
CA GLU A 63 -3.46 39.48 2.74
C GLU A 63 -2.91 38.93 1.42
N THR A 64 -1.96 37.99 1.51
CA THR A 64 -1.38 37.28 0.36
C THR A 64 -2.42 36.42 -0.37
N LEU A 65 -3.32 35.76 0.36
CA LEU A 65 -4.44 35.00 -0.20
C LEU A 65 -5.43 35.88 -0.96
N ARG A 66 -5.87 37.00 -0.35
CA ARG A 66 -6.78 37.97 -1.00
C ARG A 66 -6.19 38.48 -2.30
N ARG A 67 -4.91 38.88 -2.28
CA ARG A 67 -4.21 39.37 -3.47
C ARG A 67 -4.11 38.34 -4.59
N SER A 68 -4.01 37.05 -4.25
CA SER A 68 -3.97 35.96 -5.25
C SER A 68 -5.35 35.62 -5.83
N LEU A 69 -6.42 35.83 -5.07
CA LEU A 69 -7.81 35.60 -5.48
C LEU A 69 -8.39 36.78 -6.28
N ASP A 70 -7.99 38.01 -5.97
CA ASP A 70 -8.46 39.24 -6.64
C ASP A 70 -7.82 39.46 -8.03
N ILE A 71 -6.87 38.61 -8.45
CA ILE A 71 -6.23 38.64 -9.80
C ILE A 71 -7.00 37.77 -10.81
N HIS A 72 -8.11 37.15 -10.40
CA HIS A 72 -9.07 36.46 -11.27
C HIS A 72 -10.39 37.22 -11.35
#